data_AF-A0A2Z2HMJ0-F1
#
_entry.id   AF-A0A2Z2HMJ0-F1
#
_cell.length_a   1.000
_cell.length_b   1.000
_cell.length_c   1.000
_cell.angle_alpha   90.00
_cell.angle_beta   90.00
_cell.angle_gamma   90.00
#
_symmetry.space_group_name_H-M   'P 1'
#
loop_
_entity.id
_entity.type
_entity.pdbx_description
1 polymer ?
#
loop_
_entity_poly.entity_id
_entity_poly.type
_entity_poly.pdbx_seq_one_letter_code
_entity_poly.pdbx_strand_id
1 'polypeptide(L)'
;MENYEKVLEHIKKNPGQTQAQITHRLEIPQSTVKYHLLVLGKENKIFSEKLFKTHYFPIGISDELKIESCIKSNYNLNVIFEMCKNEKSLDEIAESCNISKSMASKRLQILESLDTIKKIKVEKKIKFCRN
;
A
#
# COMPACT_ATOMS: atom_id res chain seq x y z
N MET A 1 -7.84 21.28 17.34
CA MET A 1 -8.95 20.80 16.49
C MET A 1 -8.56 20.77 15.02
N GLU A 2 -7.91 21.80 14.48
CA GLU A 2 -7.53 21.86 13.06
C GLU A 2 -6.79 20.61 12.52
N ASN A 3 -5.76 20.13 13.23
CA ASN A 3 -5.01 18.93 12.79
C ASN A 3 -5.82 17.62 12.88
N TYR A 4 -6.81 17.53 13.77
CA TYR A 4 -7.68 16.36 13.86
C TYR A 4 -8.52 16.23 12.58
N GLU A 5 -9.16 17.32 12.15
CA GLU A 5 -10.00 17.35 10.95
C GLU A 5 -9.17 17.13 9.69
N LYS A 6 -8.00 17.77 9.61
CA LYS A 6 -7.05 17.58 8.50
C LYS A 6 -6.65 16.11 8.35
N VAL A 7 -6.31 15.42 9.45
CA VAL A 7 -5.92 14.00 9.41
C VAL A 7 -7.10 13.13 8.99
N LEU A 8 -8.31 13.36 9.54
CA LEU A 8 -9.50 12.58 9.18
C LEU A 8 -9.85 12.73 7.69
N GLU A 9 -9.94 13.97 7.20
CA GLU A 9 -10.25 14.26 5.80
C GLU A 9 -9.18 13.72 4.86
N HIS A 10 -7.92 13.75 5.27
CA HIS A 10 -6.83 13.16 4.50
C HIS A 10 -6.99 11.65 4.34
N ILE A 11 -7.32 10.92 5.43
CA ILE A 11 -7.50 9.46 5.41
C ILE A 11 -8.72 9.08 4.57
N LYS A 12 -9.82 9.83 4.64
CA LYS A 12 -10.99 9.60 3.79
C LYS A 12 -10.65 9.76 2.30
N LYS A 13 -9.85 10.76 1.95
CA LYS A 13 -9.44 11.04 0.56
C LYS A 13 -8.31 10.12 0.07
N ASN A 14 -7.45 9.67 0.97
CA ASN A 14 -6.26 8.87 0.69
C ASN A 14 -6.20 7.66 1.65
N PRO A 15 -7.13 6.70 1.53
CA PRO A 15 -7.09 5.51 2.36
C PRO A 15 -5.81 4.69 2.10
N GLY A 16 -5.44 3.84 3.06
CA GLY A 16 -4.34 2.90 2.88
C GLY A 16 -2.96 3.52 3.05
N GLN A 17 -2.84 4.69 3.68
CA GLN A 17 -1.56 5.30 4.00
C GLN A 17 -1.05 4.93 5.39
N THR A 18 0.28 4.90 5.52
CA THR A 18 0.98 4.74 6.80
C THR A 18 1.06 6.08 7.54
N GLN A 19 1.29 6.04 8.86
CA GLN A 19 1.52 7.24 9.67
C GLN A 19 2.63 8.13 9.10
N ALA A 20 3.72 7.55 8.59
CA ALA A 20 4.83 8.32 8.01
C ALA A 20 4.42 9.05 6.73
N GLN A 21 3.63 8.41 5.85
CA GLN A 21 3.10 9.06 4.65
C GLN A 21 2.14 10.21 5.01
N ILE A 22 1.27 10.01 6.00
CA ILE A 22 0.33 11.04 6.47
C ILE A 22 1.11 12.23 7.05
N THR A 23 2.12 11.95 7.90
CA THR A 23 3.03 12.95 8.48
C THR A 23 3.68 13.79 7.38
N HIS A 24 4.28 13.14 6.39
CA HIS A 24 4.97 13.83 5.29
C HIS A 24 4.00 14.64 4.41
N ARG A 25 2.80 14.14 4.13
CA ARG A 25 1.85 14.83 3.23
C ARG A 25 1.14 16.01 3.88
N LEU A 26 0.93 15.95 5.20
CA LEU A 26 0.25 17.01 5.94
C LEU A 26 1.23 17.99 6.59
N GLU A 27 2.53 17.70 6.54
CA GLU A 27 3.57 18.48 7.24
C GLU A 27 3.30 18.63 8.75
N ILE A 28 2.63 17.63 9.34
CA ILE A 28 2.30 17.57 10.77
C ILE A 28 3.33 16.67 11.45
N PRO A 29 3.87 17.04 12.64
CA PRO A 29 4.79 16.19 13.38
C PRO A 29 4.24 14.78 13.66
N GLN A 30 5.12 13.78 13.61
CA GLN A 30 4.75 12.38 13.73
C GLN A 30 4.03 12.05 15.04
N SER A 31 4.43 12.68 16.15
CA SER A 31 3.78 12.54 17.47
C SER A 31 2.34 13.08 17.46
N THR A 32 2.13 14.23 16.81
CA THR A 32 0.81 14.85 16.66
C THR A 32 -0.10 14.00 15.76
N VAL A 33 0.41 13.50 14.63
CA VAL A 33 -0.35 12.55 13.79
C VAL A 33 -0.71 11.29 14.59
N LYS A 34 0.24 10.71 15.34
CA LYS A 34 -0.01 9.53 16.18
C LYS A 34 -1.15 9.78 17.16
N TYR A 35 -1.14 10.92 17.85
CA TYR A 35 -2.20 11.30 18.77
C TYR A 35 -3.56 11.34 18.07
N HIS A 36 -3.66 12.02 16.93
CA HIS A 36 -4.93 12.12 16.20
C HIS A 36 -5.42 10.78 15.67
N LEU A 37 -4.54 9.92 15.17
CA LEU A 37 -4.91 8.57 14.73
C LEU A 37 -5.50 7.73 15.88
N LEU A 38 -4.93 7.84 17.09
CA LEU A 38 -5.45 7.16 18.28
C LEU A 38 -6.83 7.69 18.69
N VAL A 39 -7.02 9.00 18.69
CA VAL A 39 -8.32 9.61 19.03
C VAL A 39 -9.39 9.22 18.00
N LEU A 40 -9.10 9.37 16.70
CA LEU A 40 -10.01 9.01 15.61
C LEU A 40 -10.38 7.52 15.62
N GLY A 41 -9.44 6.64 15.99
CA GLY A 41 -9.71 5.22 16.18
C GLY A 41 -10.66 4.94 17.34
N LYS A 42 -10.46 5.60 18.49
CA LYS A 42 -11.36 5.49 19.65
C LYS A 42 -12.78 5.99 19.35
N GLU A 43 -12.91 7.01 18.52
CA GLU A 43 -14.19 7.56 18.07
C GLU A 43 -14.81 6.80 16.89
N ASN A 44 -14.21 5.67 16.50
CA ASN A 44 -14.66 4.82 15.40
C ASN A 44 -14.90 5.61 14.09
N LYS A 45 -13.99 6.55 13.78
CA LYS A 45 -13.98 7.31 12.52
C LYS A 45 -13.07 6.66 11.48
N ILE A 46 -12.00 6.03 11.98
CA ILE A 46 -11.03 5.29 11.18
C ILE A 46 -10.71 3.98 11.89
N PHE A 47 -10.10 3.05 11.17
CA PHE A 47 -9.43 1.91 11.76
C PHE A 47 -8.03 1.77 11.18
N SER A 48 -7.22 0.93 11.82
CA SER A 48 -5.90 0.58 11.31
C SER A 48 -5.79 -0.94 11.13
N GLU A 49 -5.07 -1.35 10.11
CA GLU A 49 -4.83 -2.76 9.81
C GLU A 49 -3.35 -2.98 9.50
N LYS A 50 -2.79 -4.07 10.02
CA LYS A 50 -1.41 -4.46 9.73
C LYS A 50 -1.41 -5.41 8.53
N LEU A 51 -1.04 -4.86 7.38
CA LEU A 51 -0.71 -5.61 6.17
C LEU A 51 0.81 -5.84 6.15
N PHE A 52 1.51 -5.42 5.10
CA PHE A 52 2.99 -5.33 5.10
C PHE A 52 3.52 -4.20 6.00
N LYS A 53 2.67 -3.20 6.30
CA LYS A 53 2.85 -2.14 7.30
C LYS A 53 1.50 -1.84 7.96
N THR A 54 1.49 -0.99 8.98
CA THR A 54 0.23 -0.47 9.54
C THR A 54 -0.31 0.64 8.63
N HIS A 55 -1.49 0.40 8.07
CA HIS A 55 -2.21 1.33 7.21
C HIS A 55 -3.50 1.80 7.90
N TYR A 56 -3.94 3.01 7.57
CA TYR A 56 -5.13 3.65 8.15
C TYR A 56 -6.21 3.85 7.09
N PHE A 57 -7.45 3.63 7.48
CA PHE A 57 -8.60 3.62 6.58
C PHE A 57 -9.83 4.26 7.21
N PRO A 58 -10.73 4.89 6.42
CA PRO A 58 -12.03 5.29 6.90
C PRO A 58 -12.89 4.06 7.21
N ILE A 59 -13.76 4.16 8.20
CA ILE A 59 -14.76 3.12 8.49
C ILE A 59 -15.68 2.95 7.28
N GLY A 60 -15.99 1.69 6.94
CA GLY A 60 -16.89 1.34 5.83
C GLY A 60 -16.22 1.22 4.46
N ILE A 61 -14.89 1.31 4.37
CA ILE A 61 -14.18 0.98 3.11
C ILE A 61 -14.37 -0.51 2.77
N SER A 62 -14.54 -0.84 1.48
CA SER A 62 -14.58 -2.23 1.03
C SER A 62 -13.18 -2.86 1.03
N ASP A 63 -13.10 -4.18 1.20
CA ASP A 63 -11.81 -4.90 1.20
C ASP A 63 -11.05 -4.74 -0.13
N GLU A 64 -11.75 -4.70 -1.26
CA GLU A 64 -11.14 -4.47 -2.57
C GLU A 64 -10.45 -3.08 -2.63
N LEU A 65 -11.14 -2.02 -2.21
CA LEU A 65 -10.57 -0.67 -2.16
C LEU A 65 -9.47 -0.55 -1.11
N LYS A 66 -9.56 -1.30 -0.01
CA LYS A 66 -8.55 -1.32 1.05
C LYS A 66 -7.20 -1.77 0.51
N ILE A 67 -7.15 -2.93 -0.16
CA ILE A 67 -5.91 -3.46 -0.72
C ILE A 67 -5.41 -2.57 -1.87
N GLU A 68 -6.30 -2.16 -2.76
CA GLU A 68 -5.92 -1.33 -3.91
C GLU A 68 -5.32 0.02 -3.48
N SER A 69 -5.91 0.68 -2.48
CA SER A 69 -5.42 1.96 -1.96
C SER A 69 -4.05 1.84 -1.28
N CYS A 70 -3.78 0.73 -0.58
CA CYS A 70 -2.45 0.44 -0.03
C CYS A 70 -1.37 0.33 -1.10
N ILE A 71 -1.68 -0.34 -2.22
CA ILE A 71 -0.74 -0.50 -3.34
C ILE A 71 -0.52 0.86 -4.02
N LYS A 72 -1.60 1.54 -4.41
CA LYS A 72 -1.54 2.82 -5.13
C LYS A 72 -0.86 3.93 -4.34
N SER A 73 -1.01 3.95 -3.01
CA SER A 73 -0.34 4.96 -2.17
C SER A 73 1.17 4.77 -2.06
N ASN A 74 1.70 3.60 -2.46
CA ASN A 74 3.12 3.28 -2.48
C ASN A 74 3.61 3.14 -3.92
N TYR A 75 4.17 4.23 -4.47
CA TYR A 75 4.67 4.30 -5.85
C TYR A 75 5.51 3.07 -6.26
N ASN A 76 6.45 2.68 -5.40
CA ASN A 76 7.37 1.57 -5.65
C ASN A 76 6.67 0.21 -5.76
N LEU A 77 5.57 0.03 -5.04
CA LEU A 77 4.75 -1.18 -5.09
C LEU A 77 3.79 -1.11 -6.29
N ASN A 78 3.17 0.04 -6.51
CA ASN A 78 2.24 0.29 -7.60
C ASN A 78 2.86 0.04 -8.98
N VAL A 79 4.08 0.52 -9.23
CA VAL A 79 4.75 0.31 -10.54
C VAL A 79 4.91 -1.17 -10.86
N ILE A 80 5.30 -2.00 -9.88
CA ILE A 80 5.44 -3.45 -10.10
C ILE A 80 4.08 -4.13 -10.24
N PHE A 81 3.08 -3.69 -9.46
CA PHE A 81 1.72 -4.20 -9.58
C PHE A 81 1.15 -3.96 -10.98
N GLU A 82 1.36 -2.77 -11.54
CA GLU A 82 0.95 -2.43 -12.91
C GLU A 82 1.69 -3.28 -13.96
N MET A 83 2.96 -3.62 -13.74
CA MET A 83 3.70 -4.53 -14.63
C MET A 83 3.13 -5.95 -14.64
N CYS A 84 2.53 -6.39 -13.53
CA CYS A 84 1.93 -7.72 -13.40
C CYS A 84 0.56 -7.84 -14.09
N LYS A 85 0.07 -6.79 -14.77
CA LYS A 85 -1.10 -6.90 -15.67
C LYS A 85 -0.87 -7.92 -16.79
N ASN A 86 0.38 -8.08 -17.21
CA ASN A 86 0.82 -9.13 -18.12
C ASN A 86 1.78 -10.07 -17.39
N GLU A 87 1.91 -11.30 -17.87
CA GLU A 87 2.87 -12.24 -17.31
C GLU A 87 4.30 -11.74 -17.49
N LYS A 88 4.99 -11.44 -16.39
CA LYS A 88 6.40 -11.04 -16.42
C LYS A 88 7.23 -11.84 -15.44
N SER A 89 8.46 -12.16 -15.85
CA SER A 89 9.48 -12.74 -14.99
C SER A 89 10.07 -11.68 -14.06
N LEU A 90 10.77 -12.14 -13.01
CA LEU A 90 11.49 -11.27 -12.09
C LEU A 90 12.50 -10.36 -12.83
N ASP A 91 13.14 -10.90 -13.86
CA ASP A 91 14.18 -10.20 -14.64
C ASP A 91 13.56 -9.08 -15.46
N GLU A 92 12.48 -9.35 -16.20
CA GLU A 92 11.76 -8.36 -16.98
C GLU A 92 11.20 -7.22 -16.11
N ILE A 93 10.72 -7.54 -14.89
CA ILE A 93 10.22 -6.53 -13.94
C ILE A 93 11.38 -5.66 -13.44
N ALA A 94 12.50 -6.27 -13.05
CA ALA A 94 13.67 -5.56 -12.55
C ALA A 94 14.24 -4.59 -13.61
N GLU A 95 14.37 -5.07 -14.84
CA GLU A 95 14.81 -4.27 -15.99
C GLU A 95 13.82 -3.15 -16.31
N SER A 96 12.52 -3.46 -16.43
CA SER A 96 11.49 -2.46 -16.75
C SER A 96 11.39 -1.35 -15.70
N CYS A 97 11.59 -1.69 -14.43
CA CYS A 97 11.51 -0.73 -13.32
C CYS A 97 12.85 -0.05 -13.00
N ASN A 98 13.93 -0.42 -13.68
CA ASN A 98 15.30 -0.01 -13.39
C ASN A 98 15.68 -0.18 -11.88
N ILE A 99 15.43 -1.36 -11.34
CA ILE A 99 15.75 -1.72 -9.95
C ILE A 99 16.46 -3.07 -9.88
N SER A 100 17.10 -3.36 -8.76
CA SER A 100 17.70 -4.69 -8.55
C SER A 100 16.64 -5.80 -8.47
N LYS A 101 17.00 -7.02 -8.90
CA LYS A 101 16.18 -8.23 -8.75
C LYS A 101 15.77 -8.47 -7.29
N SER A 102 16.65 -8.16 -6.33
CA SER A 102 16.36 -8.27 -4.89
C SER A 102 15.23 -7.31 -4.46
N MET A 103 15.25 -6.06 -4.95
CA MET A 103 14.18 -5.09 -4.67
C MET A 103 12.86 -5.50 -5.32
N ALA A 104 12.89 -5.95 -6.58
CA ALA A 104 11.71 -6.45 -7.28
C ALA A 104 11.10 -7.66 -6.54
N SER A 105 11.93 -8.63 -6.15
CA SER A 105 11.52 -9.83 -5.42
C SER A 105 10.82 -9.51 -4.10
N LYS A 106 11.40 -8.63 -3.27
CA LYS A 106 10.78 -8.20 -2.01
C LYS A 106 9.39 -7.58 -2.20
N ARG A 107 9.21 -6.80 -3.27
CA ARG A 107 7.94 -6.13 -3.58
C ARG A 107 6.90 -7.12 -4.14
N LEU A 108 7.33 -8.08 -4.96
CA LEU A 108 6.48 -9.17 -5.43
C LEU A 108 5.99 -10.05 -4.28
N GLN A 109 6.85 -10.36 -3.30
CA GLN A 109 6.43 -11.08 -2.08
C GLN A 109 5.34 -10.33 -1.31
N ILE A 110 5.43 -9.00 -1.24
CA ILE A 110 4.36 -8.19 -0.62
C ILE A 110 3.06 -8.32 -1.42
N LEU A 111 3.10 -8.15 -2.75
CA LEU A 111 1.90 -8.26 -3.60
C LEU A 111 1.25 -9.65 -3.55
N GLU A 112 2.07 -10.72 -3.50
CA GLU A 112 1.62 -12.11 -3.35
C GLU A 112 0.99 -12.32 -1.97
N SER A 113 1.58 -11.77 -0.90
CA SER A 113 1.01 -11.84 0.46
C SER A 113 -0.33 -11.11 0.62
N LEU A 114 -0.63 -10.17 -0.28
CA LEU A 114 -1.90 -9.46 -0.34
C LEU A 114 -2.92 -10.15 -1.28
N ASP A 115 -2.57 -11.31 -1.84
CA ASP A 115 -3.38 -12.06 -2.81
C ASP A 115 -3.80 -11.22 -4.04
N THR A 116 -2.92 -10.30 -4.46
CA THR A 116 -3.18 -9.42 -5.62
C THR A 116 -2.50 -9.88 -6.90
N ILE A 117 -1.49 -10.73 -6.75
CA ILE A 117 -0.78 -11.37 -7.85
C ILE A 117 -0.56 -12.84 -7.49
N LYS A 118 -0.33 -13.65 -8.52
CA LYS A 118 0.07 -15.05 -8.41
C LYS A 118 1.38 -15.30 -9.14
N LYS A 119 2.11 -16.27 -8.62
CA LYS A 119 3.29 -16.83 -9.24
C LYS A 119 2.91 -18.06 -10.06
N ILE A 120 3.24 -18.05 -11.35
CA ILE A 120 2.94 -19.12 -12.31
C ILE A 120 4.22 -19.66 -12.95
N LYS A 121 4.16 -20.89 -13.46
CA LYS A 121 5.25 -21.52 -14.21
C LYS A 121 4.86 -21.63 -15.67
N VAL A 122 5.56 -20.90 -16.54
CA VAL A 122 5.33 -20.83 -17.99
C VAL A 122 6.62 -21.21 -18.69
N GLU A 123 6.60 -22.25 -19.53
CA GLU A 123 7.76 -22.71 -20.30
C GLU A 123 9.02 -22.93 -19.44
N LYS A 124 8.85 -23.57 -18.27
CA LYS A 124 9.89 -23.81 -17.25
C LYS A 124 10.42 -22.55 -16.54
N LYS A 125 9.96 -21.35 -16.89
CA LYS A 125 10.28 -20.10 -16.21
C LYS A 125 9.20 -19.70 -15.21
N ILE A 126 9.60 -19.01 -14.16
CA ILE A 126 8.68 -18.40 -13.19
C ILE A 126 8.25 -17.04 -13.72
N LYS A 127 6.94 -16.80 -13.75
CA LYS A 127 6.35 -15.49 -14.06
C LYS A 127 5.35 -15.08 -12.98
N PHE A 128 5.05 -13.80 -12.93
CA PHE A 128 4.08 -13.19 -12.05
C PHE A 128 2.99 -12.53 -12.89
N CYS A 129 1.74 -12.69 -12.48
CA CYS A 129 0.59 -12.01 -13.09
C CYS A 129 -0.46 -11.68 -12.03
N ARG A 130 -1.31 -10.69 -12.32
CA ARG A 130 -2.41 -10.28 -11.45
C ARG A 130 -3.43 -11.41 -11.27
N ASN A 131 -4.04 -11.46 -10.09
CA ASN A 131 -5.18 -12.34 -9.84
C ASN A 131 -6.42 -11.90 -10.61
#